data_AF-A0AAU0N0E3-F1
#
_entry.id   AF-A0AAU0N0E3-F1
#
_cell.length_a   1.000
_cell.length_b   1.000
_cell.length_c   1.000
_cell.angle_alpha   90.00
_cell.angle_beta   90.00
_cell.angle_gamma   90.00
#
_symmetry.space_group_name_H-M   'P 1'
#
loop_
_entity.id
_entity.type
_entity.pdbx_description
1 polymer ?
#
loop_
_entity_poly.entity_id
_entity_poly.type
_entity_poly.pdbx_seq_one_letter_code
_entity_poly.pdbx_strand_id
1 'polypeptide(L)'
;MRLIRLVKMAALIAATFMYHATANADAQAEVDAAMTSSPLVKVFQKRDWVGVSLFFGFQPAQPVSSKGLIIYPGAFVDPRAYAPLARHFADLGYRAAVVTPPFNLGLLGSNYADYVKLYWKGDVNGWVIGGHSLGGVVAADYVNIHRASWDLVDALFLLAAYPQDLANLATLDIPITSIWGAVDGLTTEQDIEDSKARLPAHTKYVRIEGGNHTQFYYSDTLQSDDNPALISRDAQQAIVEQEIATLLN
;
A
#
# COMPACT_ATOMS: atom_id res chain seq x y z
N MET A 1 -10.93 30.55 1.08
CA MET A 1 -9.60 30.16 0.56
C MET A 1 -9.36 28.64 0.54
N ARG A 2 -9.76 27.86 1.57
CA ARG A 2 -9.65 26.38 1.58
C ARG A 2 -10.53 25.65 0.56
N LEU A 3 -11.80 26.06 0.40
CA LEU A 3 -12.72 25.46 -0.58
C LEU A 3 -12.25 25.63 -2.03
N ILE A 4 -11.64 26.78 -2.35
CA ILE A 4 -11.09 27.07 -3.69
C ILE A 4 -9.85 26.20 -3.97
N ARG A 5 -9.05 25.86 -2.95
CA ARG A 5 -7.91 24.91 -3.10
C ARG A 5 -8.39 23.48 -3.32
N LEU A 6 -9.40 23.03 -2.56
CA LEU A 6 -10.02 21.71 -2.74
C LEU A 6 -10.70 21.55 -4.11
N VAL A 7 -11.42 22.58 -4.57
CA VAL A 7 -12.04 22.59 -5.91
C VAL A 7 -10.97 22.60 -7.02
N LYS A 8 -9.86 23.33 -6.85
CA LYS A 8 -8.73 23.29 -7.79
C LYS A 8 -8.01 21.94 -7.80
N MET A 9 -7.88 21.29 -6.64
CA MET A 9 -7.28 19.97 -6.51
C MET A 9 -8.17 18.89 -7.13
N ALA A 10 -9.48 18.94 -6.91
CA ALA A 10 -10.45 18.05 -7.54
C ALA A 10 -10.54 18.27 -9.07
N ALA A 11 -10.51 19.52 -9.53
CA ALA A 11 -10.47 19.84 -10.95
C ALA A 11 -9.15 19.42 -11.61
N LEU A 12 -8.02 19.52 -10.88
CA LEU A 12 -6.74 18.97 -11.32
C LEU A 12 -6.81 17.45 -11.41
N ILE A 13 -7.28 16.75 -10.36
CA ILE A 13 -7.50 15.29 -10.35
C ILE A 13 -8.40 14.84 -11.52
N ALA A 14 -9.45 15.59 -11.85
CA ALA A 14 -10.33 15.29 -12.99
C ALA A 14 -9.67 15.58 -14.35
N ALA A 15 -8.79 16.58 -14.45
CA ALA A 15 -7.97 16.80 -15.65
C ALA A 15 -6.88 15.74 -15.79
N THR A 16 -6.28 15.30 -14.67
CA THR A 16 -5.37 14.16 -14.58
C THR A 16 -6.08 12.86 -14.97
N PHE A 17 -7.34 12.67 -14.59
CA PHE A 17 -8.21 11.55 -15.00
C PHE A 17 -8.43 11.47 -16.51
N MET A 18 -8.44 12.60 -17.23
CA MET A 18 -8.55 12.62 -18.69
C MET A 18 -7.20 12.52 -19.41
N TYR A 19 -6.10 12.85 -18.74
CA TYR A 19 -4.76 12.84 -19.33
C TYR A 19 -3.97 11.56 -19.06
N HIS A 20 -4.18 10.93 -17.90
CA HIS A 20 -3.60 9.64 -17.57
C HIS A 20 -4.53 8.56 -18.12
N ALA A 21 -4.14 7.99 -19.26
CA ALA A 21 -4.48 6.59 -19.52
C ALA A 21 -4.16 5.82 -18.22
N THR A 22 -5.09 5.03 -17.72
CA THR A 22 -4.87 4.20 -16.52
C THR A 22 -3.49 3.57 -16.62
N ALA A 23 -2.65 3.77 -15.60
CA ALA A 23 -1.42 3.00 -15.45
C ALA A 23 -1.87 1.56 -15.17
N ASN A 24 -2.16 0.84 -16.24
CA ASN A 24 -2.53 -0.56 -16.20
C ASN A 24 -1.32 -1.31 -15.62
N ALA A 25 -1.58 -2.36 -14.86
CA ALA A 25 -0.55 -3.36 -14.61
C ALA A 25 -0.10 -3.89 -15.98
N ASP A 26 1.10 -3.53 -16.42
CA ASP A 26 1.65 -3.88 -17.74
C ASP A 26 2.79 -4.90 -17.63
N ALA A 27 3.32 -5.14 -16.42
CA ALA A 27 4.06 -6.35 -16.06
C ALA A 27 3.11 -7.57 -15.93
N GLN A 28 2.35 -7.82 -16.99
CA GLN A 28 1.15 -8.65 -16.97
C GLN A 28 1.44 -10.10 -16.56
N ALA A 29 2.59 -10.66 -16.95
CA ALA A 29 2.93 -12.06 -16.67
C ALA A 29 3.11 -12.33 -15.16
N GLU A 30 3.84 -11.48 -14.45
CA GLU A 30 4.06 -11.62 -13.00
C GLU A 30 2.77 -11.34 -12.22
N VAL A 31 2.02 -10.33 -12.66
CA VAL A 31 0.74 -9.96 -12.06
C VAL A 31 -0.28 -11.09 -12.23
N ASP A 32 -0.40 -11.68 -13.43
CA ASP A 32 -1.29 -12.81 -13.69
C ASP A 32 -0.89 -14.07 -12.92
N ALA A 33 0.41 -14.35 -12.86
CA ALA A 33 0.92 -15.46 -12.06
C ALA A 33 0.57 -15.29 -10.58
N ALA A 34 0.77 -14.09 -10.03
CA ALA A 34 0.43 -13.77 -8.64
C ALA A 34 -1.07 -13.86 -8.38
N MET A 35 -1.89 -13.40 -9.32
CA MET A 35 -3.36 -13.41 -9.25
C MET A 35 -3.99 -14.79 -9.47
N THR A 36 -3.20 -15.77 -9.90
CA THR A 36 -3.67 -17.14 -10.13
C THR A 36 -3.54 -17.99 -8.86
N SER A 37 -4.64 -18.62 -8.45
CA SER A 37 -4.63 -19.57 -7.33
C SER A 37 -3.71 -20.76 -7.60
N SER A 38 -3.06 -21.25 -6.55
CA SER A 38 -2.25 -22.47 -6.54
C SER A 38 -2.75 -23.43 -5.44
N PRO A 39 -2.20 -24.65 -5.35
CA PRO A 39 -2.48 -25.53 -4.20
C PRO A 39 -2.06 -24.94 -2.84
N LEU A 40 -1.14 -23.97 -2.82
CA LEU A 40 -0.62 -23.35 -1.60
C LEU A 40 -1.33 -22.04 -1.26
N VAL A 41 -1.81 -21.29 -2.25
CA VAL A 41 -2.45 -19.99 -2.04
C VAL A 41 -3.73 -19.89 -2.86
N LYS A 42 -4.85 -19.65 -2.17
CA LYS A 42 -6.12 -19.29 -2.79
C LYS A 42 -6.16 -17.78 -3.01
N VAL A 43 -6.28 -17.37 -4.27
CA VAL A 43 -6.51 -15.98 -4.65
C VAL A 43 -8.00 -15.79 -4.97
N PHE A 44 -8.60 -14.73 -4.43
CA PHE A 44 -10.02 -14.42 -4.65
C PHE A 44 -10.26 -12.91 -4.66
N GLN A 45 -11.41 -12.51 -5.20
CA GLN A 45 -11.88 -11.14 -5.16
C GLN A 45 -13.13 -11.05 -4.29
N LYS A 46 -13.15 -10.11 -3.33
CA LYS A 46 -14.37 -9.78 -2.58
C LYS A 46 -15.02 -8.56 -3.17
N ARG A 47 -16.33 -8.66 -3.34
CA ARG A 47 -17.21 -7.62 -3.84
C ARG A 47 -18.33 -7.38 -2.83
N ASP A 48 -18.87 -6.18 -2.83
CA ASP A 48 -20.10 -5.89 -2.09
C ASP A 48 -21.34 -6.43 -2.82
N TRP A 49 -22.52 -6.14 -2.28
CA TRP A 49 -23.81 -6.63 -2.78
C TRP A 49 -24.22 -6.03 -4.13
N VAL A 50 -23.65 -4.89 -4.55
CA VAL A 50 -23.86 -4.28 -5.87
C VAL A 50 -22.73 -4.61 -6.85
N GLY A 51 -21.78 -5.45 -6.45
CA GLY A 51 -20.69 -5.94 -7.30
C GLY A 51 -19.45 -5.04 -7.34
N VAL A 52 -19.38 -3.99 -6.51
CA VAL A 52 -18.19 -3.14 -6.37
C VAL A 52 -17.08 -3.96 -5.72
N SER A 53 -15.89 -3.93 -6.33
CA SER A 53 -14.71 -4.61 -5.78
C SER A 53 -14.29 -3.95 -4.48
N LEU A 54 -14.06 -4.75 -3.44
CA LEU A 54 -13.57 -4.31 -2.13
C LEU A 54 -12.08 -4.60 -1.97
N PHE A 55 -11.66 -5.85 -2.25
CA PHE A 55 -10.26 -6.24 -2.20
C PHE A 55 -9.98 -7.53 -2.97
N PHE A 56 -8.72 -7.73 -3.34
CA PHE A 56 -8.16 -9.02 -3.70
C PHE A 56 -7.54 -9.67 -2.46
N GLY A 57 -7.89 -10.91 -2.16
CA GLY A 57 -7.41 -11.66 -1.02
C GLY A 57 -6.53 -12.83 -1.44
N PHE A 58 -5.44 -13.03 -0.68
CA PHE A 58 -4.45 -14.08 -0.87
C PHE A 58 -4.40 -14.89 0.42
N GLN A 59 -4.99 -16.09 0.36
CA GLN A 59 -5.14 -16.95 1.53
C GLN A 59 -4.24 -18.19 1.42
N PRO A 60 -3.27 -18.35 2.33
CA PRO A 60 -2.47 -19.56 2.38
C PRO A 60 -3.32 -20.76 2.79
N ALA A 61 -3.03 -21.93 2.21
CA ALA A 61 -3.64 -23.20 2.57
C ALA A 61 -3.27 -23.62 4.01
N GLN A 62 -2.07 -23.25 4.46
CA GLN A 62 -1.58 -23.47 5.82
C GLN A 62 -1.06 -22.15 6.39
N PRO A 63 -1.92 -21.37 7.06
CA PRO A 63 -1.47 -20.13 7.71
C PRO A 63 -0.47 -20.42 8.83
N VAL A 64 0.62 -19.65 8.88
CA VAL A 64 1.68 -19.79 9.89
C VAL A 64 1.60 -18.75 11.01
N SER A 65 0.76 -17.73 10.83
CA SER A 65 0.59 -16.61 11.76
C SER A 65 -0.86 -16.15 11.83
N SER A 66 -1.23 -15.56 12.97
CA SER A 66 -2.48 -14.83 13.17
C SER A 66 -2.35 -13.34 12.82
N LYS A 67 -1.19 -12.89 12.34
CA LYS A 67 -1.03 -11.57 11.71
C LYS A 67 -1.36 -11.62 10.22
N GLY A 68 -1.85 -10.52 9.68
CA GLY A 68 -2.14 -10.35 8.26
C GLY A 68 -1.59 -9.05 7.68
N LEU A 69 -1.55 -8.96 6.35
CA LEU A 69 -1.05 -7.82 5.60
C LEU A 69 -2.16 -7.15 4.79
N ILE A 70 -2.29 -5.83 4.86
CA ILE A 70 -3.19 -5.02 4.01
C ILE A 70 -2.39 -3.97 3.26
N ILE A 71 -2.52 -3.98 1.94
CA ILE A 71 -1.83 -3.06 1.03
C ILE A 71 -2.86 -2.12 0.37
N TYR A 72 -2.64 -0.83 0.53
CA TYR A 72 -3.33 0.23 -0.20
C TYR A 72 -2.54 0.62 -1.46
N PRO A 73 -3.15 0.50 -2.66
CA PRO A 73 -2.48 0.86 -3.90
C PRO A 73 -2.35 2.37 -4.06
N GLY A 74 -1.33 2.78 -4.82
CA GLY A 74 -1.14 4.17 -5.25
C GLY A 74 -2.27 4.69 -6.15
N ALA A 75 -2.39 6.00 -6.24
CA ALA A 75 -3.41 6.65 -7.05
C ALA A 75 -3.31 6.21 -8.51
N PHE A 76 -4.44 5.81 -9.10
CA PHE A 76 -4.54 5.43 -10.52
C PHE A 76 -3.74 4.19 -10.94
N VAL A 77 -3.09 3.51 -10.02
CA VAL A 77 -2.43 2.23 -10.27
C VAL A 77 -3.46 1.11 -10.16
N ASP A 78 -3.46 0.18 -11.11
CA ASP A 78 -4.25 -1.06 -11.00
C ASP A 78 -3.88 -1.81 -9.69
N PRO A 79 -4.84 -2.09 -8.79
CA PRO A 79 -4.54 -2.82 -7.55
C PRO A 79 -3.88 -4.18 -7.79
N ARG A 80 -4.11 -4.82 -8.94
CA ARG A 80 -3.44 -6.08 -9.30
C ARG A 80 -1.92 -5.93 -9.42
N ALA A 81 -1.39 -4.72 -9.67
CA ALA A 81 0.05 -4.47 -9.72
C ALA A 81 0.76 -4.72 -8.37
N TYR A 82 0.02 -4.80 -7.26
CA TYR A 82 0.54 -5.14 -5.93
C TYR A 82 0.32 -6.62 -5.58
N ALA A 83 -0.31 -7.39 -6.47
CA ALA A 83 -0.57 -8.81 -6.27
C ALA A 83 0.70 -9.62 -6.02
N PRO A 84 1.84 -9.40 -6.73
CA PRO A 84 3.05 -10.16 -6.44
C PRO A 84 3.58 -9.94 -5.02
N LEU A 85 3.54 -8.70 -4.51
CA LEU A 85 3.91 -8.42 -3.11
C LEU A 85 2.98 -9.13 -2.12
N ALA A 86 1.66 -9.07 -2.34
CA ALA A 86 0.70 -9.79 -1.49
C ALA A 86 0.88 -11.31 -1.58
N ARG A 87 1.19 -11.82 -2.78
CA ARG A 87 1.42 -13.23 -3.06
C ARG A 87 2.68 -13.74 -2.37
N HIS A 88 3.77 -12.96 -2.38
CA HIS A 88 5.01 -13.28 -1.67
C HIS A 88 4.71 -13.65 -0.21
N PHE A 89 4.01 -12.78 0.52
CA PHE A 89 3.66 -13.04 1.92
C PHE A 89 2.66 -14.18 2.10
N ALA A 90 1.75 -14.38 1.15
CA ALA A 90 0.86 -15.53 1.17
C ALA A 90 1.59 -16.86 0.96
N ASP A 91 2.59 -16.92 0.09
CA ASP A 91 3.43 -18.11 -0.08
C ASP A 91 4.27 -18.39 1.19
N LEU A 92 4.59 -17.36 1.99
CA LEU A 92 5.19 -17.49 3.33
C LEU A 92 4.19 -17.86 4.43
N GLY A 93 2.89 -17.98 4.12
CA GLY A 93 1.87 -18.41 5.08
C GLY A 93 1.14 -17.27 5.82
N TYR A 94 1.28 -16.02 5.39
CA TYR A 94 0.50 -14.89 5.91
C TYR A 94 -0.76 -14.64 5.07
N ARG A 95 -1.87 -14.24 5.71
CA ARG A 95 -3.02 -13.74 4.94
C ARG A 95 -2.71 -12.33 4.46
N ALA A 96 -2.88 -12.08 3.16
CA ALA A 96 -2.63 -10.77 2.57
C ALA A 96 -3.83 -10.29 1.75
N ALA A 97 -4.01 -8.97 1.70
CA ALA A 97 -5.01 -8.33 0.84
C ALA A 97 -4.47 -7.07 0.18
N VAL A 98 -4.91 -6.84 -1.05
CA VAL A 98 -4.79 -5.55 -1.74
C VAL A 98 -6.18 -4.95 -1.86
N VAL A 99 -6.41 -3.78 -1.25
CA VAL A 99 -7.72 -3.12 -1.35
C VAL A 99 -7.93 -2.55 -2.75
N THR A 100 -9.19 -2.51 -3.20
CA THR A 100 -9.54 -2.06 -4.55
C THR A 100 -10.46 -0.84 -4.49
N PRO A 101 -9.95 0.34 -4.08
CA PRO A 101 -10.77 1.53 -3.96
C PRO A 101 -11.41 1.92 -5.31
N PRO A 102 -12.62 2.50 -5.32
CA PRO A 102 -13.27 2.94 -6.55
C PRO A 102 -12.38 3.87 -7.36
N PHE A 103 -12.34 3.67 -8.68
CA PHE A 103 -11.50 4.44 -9.63
C PHE A 103 -10.00 4.43 -9.30
N ASN A 104 -9.53 3.49 -8.49
CA ASN A 104 -8.16 3.46 -7.96
C ASN A 104 -7.79 4.76 -7.22
N LEU A 105 -8.78 5.41 -6.61
CA LEU A 105 -8.60 6.59 -5.78
C LEU A 105 -8.65 6.18 -4.31
N GLY A 106 -7.49 6.03 -3.67
CA GLY A 106 -7.39 5.55 -2.28
C GLY A 106 -8.31 6.25 -1.29
N LEU A 107 -8.55 7.56 -1.44
CA LEU A 107 -9.46 8.34 -0.60
C LEU A 107 -10.92 7.82 -0.62
N LEU A 108 -11.37 7.25 -1.75
CA LEU A 108 -12.72 6.70 -1.88
C LEU A 108 -12.88 5.30 -1.24
N GLY A 109 -11.78 4.68 -0.83
CA GLY A 109 -11.77 3.39 -0.12
C GLY A 109 -11.00 3.44 1.18
N SER A 110 -10.95 4.60 1.86
CA SER A 110 -10.15 4.76 3.08
C SER A 110 -10.49 3.73 4.17
N ASN A 111 -11.76 3.32 4.26
CA ASN A 111 -12.24 2.30 5.20
C ASN A 111 -12.16 0.86 4.67
N TYR A 112 -11.54 0.59 3.51
CA TYR A 112 -11.60 -0.75 2.91
C TYR A 112 -10.84 -1.82 3.71
N ALA A 113 -9.87 -1.42 4.53
CA ALA A 113 -9.26 -2.32 5.52
C ALA A 113 -10.30 -2.94 6.47
N ASP A 114 -11.42 -2.25 6.78
CA ASP A 114 -12.47 -2.81 7.64
C ASP A 114 -13.15 -4.03 7.01
N TYR A 115 -13.37 -4.02 5.69
CA TYR A 115 -13.93 -5.16 4.98
C TYR A 115 -12.98 -6.36 4.98
N VAL A 116 -11.67 -6.10 4.88
CA VAL A 116 -10.64 -7.14 4.98
C VAL A 116 -10.64 -7.75 6.38
N LYS A 117 -10.55 -6.90 7.41
CA LYS A 117 -10.55 -7.29 8.82
C LYS A 117 -11.81 -8.08 9.18
N LEU A 118 -12.98 -7.64 8.68
CA LEU A 118 -14.25 -8.32 8.92
C LEU A 118 -14.28 -9.72 8.28
N TYR A 119 -13.75 -9.87 7.07
CA TYR A 119 -13.72 -11.16 6.38
C TYR A 119 -12.91 -12.22 7.14
N TRP A 120 -11.83 -11.81 7.81
CA TRP A 120 -10.96 -12.69 8.60
C TRP A 120 -11.04 -12.47 10.12
N LYS A 121 -12.17 -11.97 10.64
CA LYS A 121 -12.36 -11.57 12.05
C LYS A 121 -12.11 -12.67 13.10
N GLY A 122 -12.11 -13.95 12.71
CA GLY A 122 -11.78 -15.09 13.58
C GLY A 122 -10.40 -15.73 13.32
N ASP A 123 -9.74 -15.30 12.25
CA ASP A 123 -8.52 -15.92 11.72
C ASP A 123 -7.29 -15.05 11.94
N VAL A 124 -7.47 -13.73 11.98
CA VAL A 124 -6.42 -12.73 12.09
C VAL A 124 -6.72 -11.83 13.29
N ASN A 125 -5.74 -11.68 14.19
CA ASN A 125 -5.85 -10.87 15.40
C ASN A 125 -4.89 -9.67 15.43
N GLY A 126 -4.19 -9.41 14.33
CA GLY A 126 -3.29 -8.28 14.18
C GLY A 126 -3.00 -7.99 12.71
N TRP A 127 -3.00 -6.71 12.32
CA TRP A 127 -2.81 -6.30 10.93
C TRP A 127 -1.62 -5.37 10.79
N VAL A 128 -0.72 -5.75 9.89
CA VAL A 128 0.29 -4.85 9.31
C VAL A 128 -0.38 -4.17 8.12
N ILE A 129 -0.57 -2.86 8.22
CA ILE A 129 -1.29 -2.07 7.20
C ILE A 129 -0.32 -1.09 6.57
N GLY A 130 -0.43 -0.87 5.27
CA GLY A 130 0.40 0.12 4.60
C GLY A 130 0.00 0.31 3.17
N GLY A 131 0.79 1.09 2.45
CA GLY A 131 0.48 1.38 1.06
C GLY A 131 1.55 2.19 0.37
N HIS A 132 1.35 2.34 -0.93
CA HIS A 132 2.25 3.07 -1.82
C HIS A 132 1.69 4.46 -2.18
N SER A 133 2.53 5.50 -2.15
CA SER A 133 2.16 6.85 -2.59
C SER A 133 0.87 7.34 -1.90
N LEU A 134 -0.16 7.74 -2.66
CA LEU A 134 -1.48 8.09 -2.08
C LEU A 134 -2.09 6.94 -1.25
N GLY A 135 -1.85 5.69 -1.60
CA GLY A 135 -2.28 4.55 -0.79
C GLY A 135 -1.62 4.51 0.59
N GLY A 136 -0.34 4.86 0.68
CA GLY A 136 0.37 4.96 1.96
C GLY A 136 -0.14 6.12 2.83
N VAL A 137 -0.48 7.26 2.21
CA VAL A 137 -1.19 8.35 2.89
C VAL A 137 -2.50 7.86 3.50
N VAL A 138 -3.31 7.15 2.70
CA VAL A 138 -4.62 6.64 3.14
C VAL A 138 -4.45 5.60 4.25
N ALA A 139 -3.42 4.76 4.17
CA ALA A 139 -3.09 3.82 5.24
C ALA A 139 -2.73 4.55 6.54
N ALA A 140 -1.90 5.61 6.47
CA ALA A 140 -1.56 6.43 7.63
C ALA A 140 -2.79 7.11 8.25
N ASP A 141 -3.69 7.64 7.42
CA ASP A 141 -4.97 8.21 7.87
C ASP A 141 -5.85 7.14 8.54
N TYR A 142 -5.92 5.95 7.96
CA TYR A 142 -6.66 4.83 8.55
C TYR A 142 -6.12 4.45 9.92
N VAL A 143 -4.81 4.31 10.08
CA VAL A 143 -4.14 4.05 11.37
C VAL A 143 -4.35 5.19 12.36
N ASN A 144 -4.32 6.45 11.88
CA ASN A 144 -4.56 7.62 12.72
C ASN A 144 -5.95 7.62 13.35
N ILE A 145 -6.95 7.09 12.64
CA ILE A 145 -8.33 6.94 13.11
C ILE A 145 -8.48 5.69 13.98
N HIS A 146 -7.83 4.58 13.63
CA HIS A 146 -7.96 3.26 14.26
C HIS A 146 -6.80 2.97 15.22
N ARG A 147 -6.68 3.78 16.26
CA ARG A 147 -5.58 3.70 17.24
C ARG A 147 -5.87 2.77 18.42
N ALA A 148 -7.11 2.35 18.59
CA ALA A 148 -7.46 1.58 19.76
C ALA A 148 -6.99 0.13 19.62
N SER A 149 -6.61 -0.51 20.73
CA SER A 149 -6.09 -1.89 20.68
C SER A 149 -7.06 -2.90 20.08
N TRP A 150 -8.37 -2.68 20.21
CA TRP A 150 -9.40 -3.53 19.61
C TRP A 150 -9.56 -3.33 18.10
N ASP A 151 -8.91 -2.33 17.51
CA ASP A 151 -8.85 -2.15 16.06
C ASP A 151 -7.84 -3.10 15.41
N LEU A 152 -6.99 -3.79 16.18
CA LEU A 152 -6.06 -4.82 15.71
C LEU A 152 -5.12 -4.33 14.60
N VAL A 153 -4.62 -3.08 14.72
CA VAL A 153 -3.58 -2.53 13.85
C VAL A 153 -2.24 -2.61 14.58
N ASP A 154 -1.39 -3.53 14.14
CA ASP A 154 -0.14 -3.90 14.85
C ASP A 154 1.06 -3.12 14.34
N ALA A 155 1.06 -2.69 13.07
CA ALA A 155 2.17 -1.95 12.48
C ALA A 155 1.73 -1.17 11.23
N LEU A 156 2.52 -0.15 10.88
CA LEU A 156 2.38 0.64 9.66
C LEU A 156 3.62 0.54 8.77
N PHE A 157 3.45 0.32 7.47
CA PHE A 157 4.51 0.54 6.48
C PHE A 157 4.10 1.59 5.44
N LEU A 158 5.04 2.43 5.05
CA LEU A 158 4.84 3.50 4.07
C LEU A 158 5.83 3.32 2.93
N LEU A 159 5.32 3.09 1.71
CA LEU A 159 6.13 2.93 0.50
C LEU A 159 6.03 4.21 -0.32
N ALA A 160 7.12 4.96 -0.46
CA ALA A 160 7.16 6.28 -1.07
C ALA A 160 5.95 7.14 -0.66
N ALA A 161 5.73 7.23 0.64
CA ALA A 161 4.56 7.87 1.22
C ALA A 161 4.86 8.41 2.62
N TYR A 162 4.01 9.34 3.06
CA TYR A 162 4.12 9.98 4.37
C TYR A 162 2.73 10.39 4.88
N PRO A 163 2.52 10.53 6.20
CA PRO A 163 1.27 11.04 6.73
C PRO A 163 1.04 12.50 6.31
N GLN A 164 -0.20 12.82 5.95
CA GLN A 164 -0.61 14.21 5.71
C GLN A 164 -0.70 15.01 7.02
N ASP A 165 -0.76 16.34 6.90
CA ASP A 165 -0.70 17.27 8.05
C ASP A 165 -1.68 16.96 9.19
N LEU A 166 -2.85 16.41 8.87
CA LEU A 166 -3.91 16.11 9.85
C LEU A 166 -3.76 14.72 10.50
N ALA A 167 -2.91 13.85 9.96
CA ALA A 167 -2.59 12.54 10.53
C ALA A 167 -1.27 12.59 11.30
N ASN A 168 -1.34 13.04 12.55
CA ASN A 168 -0.16 13.09 13.43
C ASN A 168 -0.03 11.81 14.26
N LEU A 169 0.79 10.87 13.79
CA LEU A 169 1.06 9.58 14.43
C LEU A 169 2.17 9.63 15.48
N ALA A 170 2.74 10.79 15.82
CA ALA A 170 3.94 10.91 16.65
C ALA A 170 3.87 10.25 18.05
N THR A 171 2.67 10.08 18.58
CA THR A 171 2.44 9.45 19.89
C THR A 171 2.00 7.99 19.82
N LEU A 172 1.94 7.41 18.61
CA LEU A 172 1.49 6.04 18.42
C LEU A 172 2.59 5.05 18.82
N ASP A 173 2.22 4.06 19.62
CA ASP A 173 3.14 3.04 20.13
C ASP A 173 2.97 1.71 19.36
N ILE A 174 3.18 1.79 18.04
CA ILE A 174 3.30 0.61 17.16
C ILE A 174 4.55 0.75 16.28
N PRO A 175 5.14 -0.35 15.81
CA PRO A 175 6.19 -0.30 14.79
C PRO A 175 5.74 0.42 13.52
N ILE A 176 6.55 1.37 13.04
CA ILE A 176 6.35 2.04 11.76
C ILE A 176 7.64 1.99 10.94
N THR A 177 7.52 1.62 9.66
CA THR A 177 8.65 1.66 8.71
C THR A 177 8.29 2.53 7.51
N SER A 178 9.09 3.57 7.25
CA SER A 178 9.00 4.43 6.06
C SER A 178 10.10 4.07 5.08
N ILE A 179 9.72 3.73 3.85
CA ILE A 179 10.60 3.21 2.80
C ILE A 179 10.42 4.08 1.56
N TRP A 180 11.50 4.59 0.97
CA TRP A 180 11.43 5.38 -0.28
C TRP A 180 12.64 5.14 -1.17
N GLY A 181 12.49 5.46 -2.45
CA GLY A 181 13.57 5.38 -3.44
C GLY A 181 14.48 6.61 -3.41
N ALA A 182 15.79 6.40 -3.48
CA ALA A 182 16.78 7.49 -3.53
C ALA A 182 16.68 8.37 -4.78
N VAL A 183 16.12 7.84 -5.88
CA VAL A 183 15.89 8.57 -7.13
C VAL A 183 14.40 8.73 -7.43
N ASP A 184 13.53 8.59 -6.43
CA ASP A 184 12.09 8.82 -6.58
C ASP A 184 11.79 10.25 -7.08
N GLY A 185 11.06 10.35 -8.20
CA GLY A 185 10.70 11.64 -8.82
C GLY A 185 9.42 12.28 -8.26
N LEU A 186 8.62 11.54 -7.48
CA LEU A 186 7.31 11.98 -6.99
C LEU A 186 7.32 12.24 -5.48
N THR A 187 7.95 11.36 -4.70
CA THR A 187 8.13 11.50 -3.26
C THR A 187 9.58 11.83 -2.97
N THR A 188 9.84 13.10 -2.67
CA THR A 188 11.22 13.58 -2.50
C THR A 188 11.75 13.27 -1.10
N GLU A 189 13.07 13.26 -0.97
CA GLU A 189 13.73 13.12 0.33
C GLU A 189 13.32 14.23 1.31
N GLN A 190 13.06 15.45 0.80
CA GLN A 190 12.55 16.55 1.62
C GLN A 190 11.14 16.27 2.15
N ASP A 191 10.25 15.67 1.35
CA ASP A 191 8.91 15.31 1.81
C ASP A 191 8.97 14.29 2.97
N ILE A 192 9.89 13.34 2.90
CA ILE A 192 10.14 12.37 3.97
C ILE A 192 10.67 13.07 5.23
N GLU A 193 11.69 13.93 5.10
CA GLU A 193 12.24 14.71 6.22
C GLU A 193 11.17 15.58 6.90
N ASP A 194 10.35 16.29 6.12
CA ASP A 194 9.28 17.15 6.61
C ASP A 194 8.15 16.37 7.31
N SER A 195 8.07 15.07 7.06
CA SER A 195 7.08 14.18 7.69
C SER A 195 7.50 13.57 9.02
N LYS A 196 8.80 13.57 9.34
CA LYS A 196 9.32 12.88 10.54
C LYS A 196 8.68 13.35 11.84
N ALA A 197 8.37 14.64 11.95
CA ALA A 197 7.71 15.20 13.13
C ALA A 197 6.26 14.68 13.34
N ARG A 198 5.65 14.06 12.32
CA ARG A 198 4.32 13.43 12.40
C ARG A 198 4.39 11.93 12.67
N LEU A 199 5.58 11.37 12.79
CA LEU A 199 5.81 9.94 13.01
C LEU A 199 6.47 9.72 14.38
N PRO A 200 6.28 8.55 15.01
CA PRO A 200 6.95 8.23 16.26
C PRO A 200 8.47 8.30 16.15
N ALA A 201 9.16 8.69 17.22
CA ALA A 201 10.61 8.80 17.23
C ALA A 201 11.34 7.46 16.96
N HIS A 202 10.67 6.33 17.21
CA HIS A 202 11.16 4.98 16.92
C HIS A 202 10.85 4.49 15.50
N THR A 203 10.32 5.35 14.61
CA THR A 203 10.07 4.99 13.21
C THR A 203 11.37 4.58 12.52
N LYS A 204 11.35 3.44 11.84
CA LYS A 204 12.45 2.99 11.00
C LYS A 204 12.36 3.68 9.63
N TYR A 205 13.46 4.26 9.17
CA TYR A 205 13.57 4.91 7.87
C TYR A 205 14.51 4.11 6.97
N VAL A 206 14.05 3.78 5.77
CA VAL A 206 14.79 2.95 4.80
C VAL A 206 14.83 3.66 3.45
N ARG A 207 16.00 4.20 3.14
CA ARG A 207 16.30 4.78 1.83
C ARG A 207 16.85 3.69 0.91
N ILE A 208 16.17 3.44 -0.20
CA ILE A 208 16.60 2.44 -1.20
C ILE A 208 17.51 3.13 -2.21
N GLU A 209 18.82 2.89 -2.08
CA GLU A 209 19.82 3.40 -3.02
C GLU A 209 19.51 2.94 -4.46
N GLY A 210 19.36 3.92 -5.37
CA GLY A 210 18.99 3.66 -6.76
C GLY A 210 17.53 3.26 -7.00
N GLY A 211 16.70 3.14 -5.97
CA GLY A 211 15.26 2.86 -6.12
C GLY A 211 14.47 4.10 -6.54
N ASN A 212 13.34 3.91 -7.22
CA ASN A 212 12.43 4.96 -7.67
C ASN A 212 10.99 4.75 -7.15
N HIS A 213 10.04 5.59 -7.60
CA HIS A 213 8.63 5.50 -7.20
C HIS A 213 7.92 4.30 -7.84
N THR A 214 8.12 4.11 -9.14
CA THR A 214 7.37 3.15 -9.97
C THR A 214 7.59 1.71 -9.52
N GLN A 215 8.83 1.36 -9.15
CA GLN A 215 9.18 -0.01 -8.78
C GLN A 215 8.63 -0.47 -7.42
N PHE A 216 7.82 0.33 -6.71
CA PHE A 216 7.02 -0.14 -5.57
C PHE A 216 5.79 -0.96 -5.99
N TYR A 217 5.46 -1.00 -7.28
CA TYR A 217 4.46 -1.91 -7.86
C TYR A 217 4.99 -2.58 -9.13
N TYR A 218 4.30 -3.61 -9.61
CA TYR A 218 4.71 -4.36 -10.79
C TYR A 218 4.21 -3.67 -12.06
N SER A 219 5.14 -2.99 -12.72
CA SER A 219 4.94 -2.34 -14.01
C SER A 219 6.24 -2.36 -14.81
N ASP A 220 6.10 -2.41 -16.13
CA ASP A 220 7.18 -2.29 -17.11
C ASP A 220 7.26 -0.87 -17.70
N THR A 221 6.27 -0.01 -17.38
CA THR A 221 6.23 1.40 -17.77
C THR A 221 6.55 2.30 -16.59
N LEU A 222 7.52 3.20 -16.80
CA LEU A 222 7.83 4.26 -15.86
C LEU A 222 6.62 5.18 -15.67
N GLN A 223 6.24 5.45 -14.42
CA GLN A 223 5.17 6.40 -14.11
C GLN A 223 5.55 7.81 -14.58
N SER A 224 4.56 8.60 -15.03
CA SER A 224 4.77 10.01 -15.37
C SER A 224 5.43 10.75 -14.20
N ASP A 225 6.42 11.58 -14.52
CA ASP A 225 7.16 12.42 -13.58
C ASP A 225 8.02 11.65 -12.54
N ASP A 226 8.15 10.33 -12.67
CA ASP A 226 9.15 9.55 -11.94
C ASP A 226 10.50 9.55 -12.68
N ASN A 227 11.59 9.26 -11.96
CA ASN A 227 12.88 9.02 -12.58
C ASN A 227 13.10 7.51 -12.83
N PRO A 228 13.86 7.13 -13.87
CA PRO A 228 14.28 5.75 -14.05
C PRO A 228 15.09 5.26 -12.84
N ALA A 229 14.74 4.08 -12.32
CA ALA A 229 15.53 3.42 -11.29
C ALA A 229 16.95 3.08 -11.78
N LEU A 230 17.88 3.02 -10.84
CA LEU A 230 19.27 2.60 -11.06
C LEU A 230 19.50 1.13 -10.63
N ILE A 231 18.51 0.51 -9.99
CA ILE A 231 18.48 -0.91 -9.63
C ILE A 231 17.25 -1.57 -10.24
N SER A 232 17.27 -2.90 -10.38
CA SER A 232 16.11 -3.64 -10.88
C SER A 232 14.92 -3.58 -9.92
N ARG A 233 13.72 -3.77 -10.45
CA ARG A 233 12.49 -3.94 -9.67
C ARG A 233 12.64 -5.05 -8.64
N ASP A 234 13.20 -6.20 -9.02
CA ASP A 234 13.43 -7.32 -8.10
C ASP A 234 14.33 -6.93 -6.91
N ALA A 235 15.39 -6.15 -7.15
CA ALA A 235 16.26 -5.68 -6.07
C ALA A 235 15.53 -4.71 -5.12
N GLN A 236 14.71 -3.81 -5.66
CA GLN A 236 13.89 -2.91 -4.85
C GLN A 236 12.81 -3.66 -4.06
N GLN A 237 12.10 -4.58 -4.72
CA GLN A 237 11.05 -5.40 -4.10
C GLN A 237 11.61 -6.30 -3.01
N ALA A 238 12.79 -6.91 -3.19
CA ALA A 238 13.44 -7.71 -2.15
C ALA A 238 13.71 -6.90 -0.86
N ILE A 239 14.08 -5.63 -0.99
CA ILE A 239 14.25 -4.73 0.18
C ILE A 239 12.89 -4.45 0.83
N VAL A 240 11.86 -4.15 0.04
CA VAL A 240 10.49 -3.92 0.55
C VAL A 240 9.95 -5.14 1.28
N GLU A 241 10.09 -6.33 0.70
CA GLU A 241 9.68 -7.62 1.27
C GLU A 241 10.41 -7.89 2.59
N GLN A 242 11.73 -7.69 2.62
CA GLN A 242 12.52 -7.85 3.84
C GLN A 242 12.02 -6.93 4.97
N GLU A 243 11.76 -5.66 4.65
CA GLU A 243 11.34 -4.67 5.64
C GLU A 243 9.93 -4.93 6.16
N ILE A 244 8.98 -5.28 5.29
CA ILE A 244 7.62 -5.67 5.70
C ILE A 244 7.65 -6.98 6.52
N ALA A 245 8.51 -7.94 6.19
CA ALA A 245 8.64 -9.18 6.95
C ALA A 245 9.02 -8.93 8.42
N THR A 246 9.81 -7.88 8.72
CA THR A 246 10.16 -7.52 10.11
C THR A 246 8.96 -7.07 10.95
N LEU A 247 7.89 -6.58 10.30
CA LEU A 247 6.65 -6.15 10.98
C LEU A 247 5.68 -7.32 11.20
N LEU A 248 5.79 -8.36 10.35
CA LEU A 248 4.95 -9.57 10.40
C LEU A 248 5.46 -10.64 11.36
N ASN A 249 6.77 -10.68 11.62
CA ASN A 249 7.38 -11.56 12.61
C ASN A 249 7.13 -11.08 14.06
#